data_AF-A0A2V7J761-F1
#
_entry.id   AF-A0A2V7J761-F1
#
_cell.length_a   1.000
_cell.length_b   1.000
_cell.length_c   1.000
_cell.angle_alpha   90.00
_cell.angle_beta   90.00
_cell.angle_gamma   90.00
#
_symmetry.space_group_name_H-M   'P 1'
#
loop_
_entity.id
_entity.type
_entity.pdbx_description
1 polymer ?
#
loop_
_entity_poly.entity_id
_entity_poly.type
_entity_poly.pdbx_seq_one_letter_code
_entity_poly.pdbx_strand_id
1 'polypeptide(L)'
;MAPLRSYQGPYNLFDRDVEERHLPRCDRHGIAFLAYRPLASGLLGGAYRTAPSFPEDDHRQNIYWFSGSEFARRHGAIERLEGLARGRGTSLAALALAWVLARPGVTIVLVGARTAGQVDDNVTAVERPLTTDEVREIDAIVAQAFRPLRATPAVRGLVAGWGPRERYIVEQLDGSKTYEAIAAGWTDRGEQPMVAAQVKVFCDQLAERGLVE
;
A
#
# COMPACT_ATOMS: atom_id res chain seq x y z
N MET A 1 2.30 20.73 27.37
CA MET A 1 2.44 19.64 26.37
C MET A 1 2.06 18.33 27.02
N ALA A 2 1.29 17.48 26.33
CA ALA A 2 0.92 16.13 26.80
C ALA A 2 1.74 15.07 26.04
N PRO A 3 2.03 13.90 26.64
CA PRO A 3 2.76 12.83 25.97
C PRO A 3 1.90 12.17 24.89
N LEU A 4 2.44 12.04 23.67
CA LEU A 4 1.84 11.19 22.63
C LEU A 4 2.23 9.73 22.89
N ARG A 5 1.24 8.84 23.01
CA ARG A 5 1.45 7.42 23.36
C ARG A 5 1.20 6.47 22.21
N SER A 6 0.30 6.84 21.31
CA SER A 6 -0.06 6.03 20.16
C SER A 6 -0.33 6.88 18.93
N TYR A 7 -0.15 6.27 17.77
CA TYR A 7 -0.51 6.82 16.47
C TYR A 7 -1.26 5.75 15.68
N GLN A 8 -2.39 6.11 15.10
CA GLN A 8 -3.18 5.22 14.25
C GLN A 8 -3.07 5.66 12.80
N GLY A 9 -2.54 4.80 11.93
CA GLY A 9 -2.24 5.09 10.53
C GLY A 9 -2.68 4.00 9.56
N PRO A 10 -3.03 4.32 8.30
CA PRO A 10 -3.43 3.32 7.33
C PRO A 10 -2.20 2.49 6.98
N TYR A 11 -2.32 1.16 7.03
CA TYR A 11 -1.21 0.30 6.64
C TYR A 11 -1.69 -1.06 6.16
N ASN A 12 -1.30 -1.41 4.93
CA ASN A 12 -1.54 -2.72 4.33
C ASN A 12 -0.54 -2.95 3.18
N LEU A 13 -0.62 -4.13 2.54
CA LEU A 13 0.25 -4.50 1.43
C LEU A 13 0.28 -3.50 0.26
N PHE A 14 -0.80 -2.74 0.03
CA PHE A 14 -0.93 -1.81 -1.09
C PHE A 14 -0.86 -0.33 -0.70
N ASP A 15 -0.74 -0.04 0.59
CA ASP A 15 -0.63 1.31 1.15
C ASP A 15 0.44 1.31 2.24
N ARG A 16 1.64 1.73 1.84
CA ARG A 16 2.88 1.63 2.62
C ARG A 16 3.49 3.00 2.96
N ASP A 17 2.76 4.09 2.76
CA ASP A 17 3.22 5.48 3.01
C ASP A 17 3.77 5.68 4.43
N VAL A 18 3.22 4.94 5.40
CA VAL A 18 3.64 5.01 6.80
C VAL A 18 5.07 4.51 7.04
N GLU A 19 5.62 3.66 6.16
CA GLU A 19 6.98 3.11 6.29
C GLU A 19 8.06 4.19 6.15
N GLU A 20 7.81 5.23 5.36
CA GLU A 20 8.80 6.29 5.10
C GLU A 20 8.93 7.28 6.27
N ARG A 21 7.85 7.47 7.06
CA ARG A 21 7.76 8.60 8.01
C ARG A 21 7.19 8.22 9.37
N HIS A 22 6.03 7.58 9.38
CA HIS A 22 5.25 7.39 10.61
C HIS A 22 5.81 6.24 11.44
N LEU A 23 6.02 5.08 10.84
CA LEU A 23 6.53 3.89 11.53
C LEU A 23 7.93 4.13 12.15
N PRO A 24 8.95 4.62 11.41
CA PRO A 24 10.27 4.87 11.99
C PRO A 24 10.25 5.92 13.11
N ARG A 25 9.36 6.91 13.00
CA ARG A 25 9.20 7.94 14.02
C ARG A 25 8.51 7.39 15.27
N CYS A 26 7.50 6.56 15.10
CA CYS A 26 6.83 5.92 16.22
C CYS A 26 7.80 5.03 17.00
N ASP A 27 8.56 4.19 16.29
CA ASP A 27 9.59 3.31 16.86
C ASP A 27 10.64 4.10 17.65
N ARG A 28 11.23 5.14 17.03
CA ARG A 28 12.24 6.01 17.66
C ARG A 28 11.77 6.67 18.96
N HIS A 29 10.49 7.00 19.06
CA HIS A 29 9.94 7.75 20.19
C HIS A 29 9.17 6.87 21.19
N GLY A 30 9.15 5.54 21.00
CA GLY A 30 8.38 4.64 21.86
C GLY A 30 6.87 4.91 21.80
N ILE A 31 6.36 5.32 20.64
CA ILE A 31 4.95 5.54 20.37
C ILE A 31 4.39 4.26 19.75
N ALA A 32 3.30 3.73 20.28
CA ALA A 32 2.64 2.55 19.72
C ALA A 32 2.02 2.88 18.35
N PHE A 33 2.34 2.10 17.32
CA PHE A 33 1.70 2.22 16.02
C PHE A 33 0.52 1.24 15.91
N LEU A 34 -0.67 1.78 15.62
CA LEU A 34 -1.91 1.04 15.39
C LEU A 34 -2.21 1.06 13.90
N ALA A 35 -1.97 -0.06 13.21
CA ALA A 35 -2.28 -0.21 11.80
C ALA A 35 -3.81 -0.34 11.61
N TYR A 36 -4.42 0.56 10.85
CA TYR A 36 -5.82 0.43 10.41
C TYR A 36 -5.92 0.15 8.91
N ARG A 37 -7.07 -0.38 8.47
CA ARG A 37 -7.30 -0.90 7.10
C ARG A 37 -6.28 -1.97 6.64
N PRO A 38 -5.91 -2.95 7.48
CA PRO A 38 -4.91 -3.96 7.09
C PRO A 38 -5.36 -4.85 5.93
N LEU A 39 -6.68 -4.99 5.73
CA LEU A 39 -7.26 -5.78 4.63
C LEU A 39 -7.64 -4.94 3.40
N ALA A 40 -7.10 -3.73 3.27
CA ALA A 40 -7.32 -2.84 2.11
C ALA A 40 -8.81 -2.66 1.74
N SER A 41 -9.64 -2.34 2.73
CA SER A 41 -11.10 -2.20 2.57
C SER A 41 -11.80 -3.46 2.03
N GLY A 42 -11.27 -4.64 2.34
CA GLY A 42 -11.79 -5.96 1.94
C GLY A 42 -11.13 -6.54 0.70
N LEU A 43 -10.28 -5.77 0.00
CA LEU A 43 -9.59 -6.23 -1.21
C LEU A 43 -8.66 -7.43 -0.93
N LEU A 44 -8.02 -7.45 0.25
CA LEU A 44 -7.18 -8.57 0.71
C LEU A 44 -7.98 -9.67 1.43
N GLY A 45 -9.32 -9.65 1.32
CA GLY A 45 -10.21 -10.68 1.86
C GLY A 45 -10.49 -11.85 0.89
N GLY A 46 -10.03 -11.77 -0.37
CA GLY A 46 -10.17 -12.83 -1.37
C GLY A 46 -11.54 -12.93 -2.06
N ALA A 47 -12.45 -11.98 -1.78
CA ALA A 47 -13.83 -12.03 -2.29
C ALA A 47 -13.98 -11.53 -3.74
N TYR A 48 -13.06 -10.69 -4.22
CA TYR A 48 -13.20 -10.02 -5.52
C TYR A 48 -12.40 -10.73 -6.61
N ARG A 49 -13.10 -11.38 -7.55
CA ARG A 49 -12.52 -11.98 -8.76
C ARG A 49 -12.53 -11.03 -9.97
N THR A 50 -13.43 -10.06 -9.94
CA THR A 50 -13.55 -8.97 -10.91
C THR A 50 -13.74 -7.66 -10.16
N ALA A 51 -13.53 -6.54 -10.86
CA ALA A 51 -13.72 -5.22 -10.29
C ALA A 51 -15.17 -5.09 -9.77
N PRO A 52 -15.38 -4.83 -8.48
CA PRO A 52 -16.73 -4.73 -7.92
C PRO A 52 -17.39 -3.39 -8.23
N SER A 53 -18.71 -3.41 -8.39
CA SER A 53 -19.55 -2.21 -8.30
C SER A 53 -20.08 -2.07 -6.88
N PHE A 54 -20.04 -0.85 -6.34
CA PHE A 54 -20.53 -0.55 -5.00
C PHE A 54 -21.77 0.36 -5.05
N PRO A 55 -22.65 0.32 -4.05
CA PRO A 55 -23.71 1.31 -3.86
C PRO A 55 -23.18 2.75 -3.78
N GLU A 56 -24.02 3.72 -4.15
CA GLU A 56 -23.70 5.17 -4.12
C GLU A 56 -23.38 5.73 -2.73
N ASP A 57 -23.75 5.06 -1.65
CA ASP A 57 -23.43 5.46 -0.28
C ASP A 57 -22.21 4.72 0.30
N ASP A 58 -21.62 3.78 -0.45
CA ASP A 58 -20.47 3.01 -0.02
C ASP A 58 -19.16 3.73 -0.35
N HIS A 59 -18.40 4.11 0.69
CA HIS A 59 -17.12 4.80 0.53
C HIS A 59 -16.12 4.11 -0.43
N ARG A 60 -16.23 2.79 -0.65
CA ARG A 60 -15.34 2.03 -1.55
C ARG A 60 -15.47 2.44 -3.01
N GLN A 61 -16.59 3.03 -3.42
CA GLN A 61 -16.77 3.57 -4.78
C GLN A 61 -15.70 4.63 -5.13
N ASN A 62 -15.18 5.33 -4.11
CA ASN A 62 -14.19 6.40 -4.26
C ASN A 62 -12.75 5.89 -4.08
N ILE A 63 -12.55 4.59 -3.82
CA ILE A 63 -11.23 4.00 -3.67
C ILE A 63 -10.76 3.50 -5.04
N TYR A 64 -9.80 4.21 -5.63
CA TYR A 64 -9.28 3.93 -6.97
C TYR A 64 -8.69 2.53 -7.16
N TRP A 65 -8.42 1.80 -6.07
CA TRP A 65 -7.96 0.40 -6.10
C TRP A 65 -8.99 -0.57 -6.72
N PHE A 66 -10.27 -0.20 -6.73
CA PHE A 66 -11.35 -1.06 -7.22
C PHE A 66 -11.74 -0.79 -8.68
N SER A 67 -10.98 0.03 -9.41
CA SER A 67 -11.30 0.40 -10.80
C SER A 67 -10.14 0.14 -11.77
N GLY A 68 -10.51 -0.15 -13.02
CA GLY A 68 -9.62 -0.15 -14.19
C GLY A 68 -8.34 -0.98 -14.03
N SER A 69 -7.24 -0.42 -14.54
CA SER A 69 -5.90 -1.01 -14.49
C SER A 69 -5.40 -1.21 -13.05
N GLU A 70 -5.82 -0.37 -12.11
CA GLU A 70 -5.40 -0.43 -10.71
C GLU A 70 -6.00 -1.62 -9.96
N PHE A 71 -7.24 -1.99 -10.28
CA PHE A 71 -7.80 -3.26 -9.83
C PHE A 71 -7.06 -4.44 -10.45
N ALA A 72 -6.86 -4.44 -11.77
CA ALA A 72 -6.21 -5.55 -12.47
C ALA A 72 -4.77 -5.80 -11.95
N ARG A 73 -4.01 -4.73 -11.71
CA ARG A 73 -2.65 -4.77 -11.15
C ARG A 73 -2.64 -5.39 -9.74
N ARG A 74 -3.55 -4.96 -8.85
CA ARG A 74 -3.67 -5.51 -7.49
C ARG A 74 -4.18 -6.94 -7.51
N HIS A 75 -5.11 -7.26 -8.39
CA HIS A 75 -5.65 -8.60 -8.54
C HIS A 75 -4.55 -9.59 -8.95
N GLY A 76 -3.68 -9.23 -9.90
CA GLY A 76 -2.54 -10.07 -10.27
C GLY A 76 -1.56 -10.32 -9.11
N ALA A 77 -1.36 -9.34 -8.22
CA ALA A 77 -0.60 -9.56 -6.98
C ALA A 77 -1.37 -10.47 -6.01
N ILE A 78 -2.67 -10.26 -5.84
CA ILE A 78 -3.54 -11.07 -4.98
C ILE A 78 -3.52 -12.54 -5.40
N GLU A 79 -3.63 -12.87 -6.67
CA GLU A 79 -3.62 -14.27 -7.14
C GLU A 79 -2.34 -15.00 -6.71
N ARG A 80 -1.19 -14.32 -6.75
CA ARG A 80 0.09 -14.86 -6.30
C ARG A 80 0.12 -15.02 -4.78
N LEU A 81 -0.37 -14.02 -4.04
CA LEU A 81 -0.49 -14.08 -2.59
C LEU A 81 -1.45 -15.19 -2.12
N GLU A 82 -2.55 -15.42 -2.84
CA GLU A 82 -3.47 -16.54 -2.60
C GLU A 82 -2.77 -17.88 -2.82
N GLY A 83 -1.89 -17.99 -3.82
CA GLY A 83 -1.03 -19.16 -4.01
C GLY A 83 -0.15 -19.45 -2.79
N LEU A 84 0.52 -18.41 -2.27
CA LEU A 84 1.35 -18.51 -1.07
C LEU A 84 0.53 -18.87 0.18
N ALA A 85 -0.61 -18.21 0.37
CA ALA A 85 -1.53 -18.49 1.48
C ALA A 85 -2.02 -19.95 1.45
N ARG A 86 -2.38 -20.46 0.26
CA ARG A 86 -2.78 -21.86 0.07
C ARG A 86 -1.66 -22.82 0.40
N GLY A 87 -0.42 -22.53 -0.03
CA GLY A 87 0.76 -23.32 0.33
C GLY A 87 1.01 -23.38 1.83
N ARG A 88 0.72 -22.28 2.55
CA ARG A 88 0.74 -22.23 4.01
C ARG A 88 -0.49 -22.88 4.64
N GLY A 89 -1.56 -23.15 3.92
CA GLY A 89 -2.83 -23.57 4.52
C GLY A 89 -3.43 -22.48 5.42
N THR A 90 -3.31 -21.21 5.02
CA THR A 90 -3.96 -20.06 5.66
C THR A 90 -4.84 -19.33 4.65
N SER A 91 -5.74 -18.47 5.10
CA SER A 91 -6.47 -17.56 4.20
C SER A 91 -5.56 -16.43 3.69
N LEU A 92 -5.99 -15.73 2.64
CA LEU A 92 -5.34 -14.49 2.18
C LEU A 92 -5.40 -13.40 3.26
N ALA A 93 -6.52 -13.31 3.99
CA ALA A 93 -6.69 -12.33 5.05
C ALA A 93 -5.68 -12.60 6.19
N ALA A 94 -5.57 -13.84 6.65
CA ALA A 94 -4.59 -14.26 7.65
C ALA A 94 -3.15 -13.97 7.19
N LEU A 95 -2.81 -14.26 5.93
CA LEU A 95 -1.50 -13.96 5.34
C LEU A 95 -1.21 -12.45 5.37
N ALA A 96 -2.16 -11.62 4.93
CA ALA A 96 -2.01 -10.17 4.90
C ALA A 96 -1.85 -9.57 6.31
N LEU A 97 -2.64 -10.06 7.28
CA LEU A 97 -2.53 -9.64 8.68
C LEU A 97 -1.20 -10.05 9.29
N ALA A 98 -0.73 -11.27 9.03
CA ALA A 98 0.55 -11.76 9.50
C ALA A 98 1.72 -10.94 8.91
N TRP A 99 1.60 -10.51 7.65
CA TRP A 99 2.57 -9.59 7.05
C TRP A 99 2.61 -8.25 7.76
N VAL A 100 1.45 -7.63 8.05
CA VAL A 100 1.41 -6.34 8.78
C VAL A 100 1.98 -6.49 10.20
N LEU A 101 1.67 -7.58 10.90
CA LEU A 101 2.21 -7.88 12.23
C LEU A 101 3.73 -8.09 12.22
N ALA A 102 4.31 -8.59 11.12
CA ALA A 102 5.74 -8.82 10.99
C ALA A 102 6.55 -7.54 10.72
N ARG A 103 5.88 -6.38 10.52
CA ARG A 103 6.57 -5.13 10.15
C ARG A 103 7.19 -4.47 11.38
N PRO A 104 8.46 -4.06 11.30
CA PRO A 104 9.10 -3.32 12.39
C PRO A 104 8.32 -2.06 12.76
N GLY A 105 8.12 -1.85 14.07
CA GLY A 105 7.41 -0.70 14.62
C GLY A 105 5.88 -0.84 14.69
N VAL A 106 5.27 -1.86 14.09
CA VAL A 106 3.83 -2.14 14.26
C VAL A 106 3.59 -2.75 15.64
N THR A 107 2.69 -2.13 16.42
CA THR A 107 2.34 -2.62 17.77
C THR A 107 1.00 -3.36 17.77
N ILE A 108 0.01 -2.82 17.05
CA ILE A 108 -1.36 -3.34 17.03
C ILE A 108 -1.86 -3.32 15.59
N VAL A 109 -2.56 -4.39 15.18
CA VAL A 109 -3.28 -4.44 13.91
C VAL A 109 -4.78 -4.42 14.20
N LEU A 110 -5.49 -3.41 13.67
CA LEU A 110 -6.92 -3.22 13.85
C LEU A 110 -7.67 -3.90 12.69
N VAL A 111 -8.24 -5.06 12.95
CA VAL A 111 -9.02 -5.83 11.98
C VAL A 111 -10.48 -5.97 12.43
N GLY A 112 -11.41 -5.75 11.50
CA GLY A 112 -12.84 -5.91 11.75
C GLY A 112 -13.31 -7.34 11.48
N ALA A 113 -14.34 -7.78 12.20
CA ALA A 113 -15.05 -9.03 11.97
C ALA A 113 -16.54 -8.83 12.20
N ARG A 114 -17.36 -9.54 11.43
CA ARG A 114 -18.84 -9.60 11.54
C ARG A 114 -19.33 -11.00 11.92
N THR A 115 -18.47 -12.01 11.83
CA THR A 115 -18.79 -13.40 12.18
C THR A 115 -17.69 -13.99 13.06
N ALA A 116 -18.03 -15.02 13.84
CA ALA A 116 -17.04 -15.75 14.65
C ALA A 116 -15.92 -16.34 13.78
N GLY A 117 -16.27 -16.94 12.63
CA GLY A 117 -15.26 -17.50 11.72
C GLY A 117 -14.26 -16.47 11.18
N GLN A 118 -14.65 -15.19 11.04
CA GLN A 118 -13.69 -14.13 10.71
C GLN A 118 -12.75 -13.80 11.87
N VAL A 119 -13.23 -13.91 13.13
CA VAL A 119 -12.37 -13.78 14.30
C VAL A 119 -11.35 -14.92 14.32
N ASP A 120 -11.80 -16.16 14.13
CA ASP A 120 -10.93 -17.34 14.10
C ASP A 120 -9.86 -17.24 12.99
N ASP A 121 -10.26 -16.80 11.79
CA ASP A 121 -9.33 -16.59 10.67
C ASP A 121 -8.33 -15.45 10.96
N ASN A 122 -8.78 -14.35 11.57
CA ASN A 122 -7.88 -13.26 11.96
C ASN A 122 -6.83 -13.70 12.98
N VAL A 123 -7.20 -14.55 13.95
CA VAL A 123 -6.30 -15.07 14.99
C VAL A 123 -5.17 -15.93 14.41
N THR A 124 -5.43 -16.62 13.28
CA THR A 124 -4.42 -17.43 12.58
C THR A 124 -3.16 -16.62 12.24
N ALA A 125 -3.29 -15.31 12.01
CA ALA A 125 -2.15 -14.43 11.73
C ALA A 125 -1.13 -14.35 12.88
N VAL A 126 -1.59 -14.49 14.13
CA VAL A 126 -0.74 -14.48 15.33
C VAL A 126 -0.22 -15.88 15.65
N GLU A 127 -1.05 -16.91 15.44
CA GLU A 127 -0.68 -18.31 15.70
C GLU A 127 0.35 -18.84 14.70
N ARG A 128 0.37 -18.28 13.48
CA ARG A 128 1.23 -18.72 12.38
C ARG A 128 2.02 -17.54 11.81
N PRO A 129 2.99 -17.00 12.58
CA PRO A 129 3.80 -15.88 12.12
C PRO A 129 4.56 -16.23 10.84
N LEU A 130 4.91 -15.20 10.08
CA LEU A 130 5.71 -15.34 8.87
C LEU A 130 7.19 -15.43 9.22
N THR A 131 7.90 -16.25 8.47
CA THR A 131 9.36 -16.21 8.45
C THR A 131 9.86 -14.97 7.69
N THR A 132 11.12 -14.60 7.90
CA THR A 132 11.72 -13.48 7.17
C THR A 132 11.71 -13.71 5.65
N ASP A 133 11.87 -14.95 5.19
CA ASP A 133 11.86 -15.28 3.77
C ASP A 133 10.46 -15.14 3.18
N GLU A 134 9.41 -15.52 3.91
CA GLU A 134 8.03 -15.32 3.47
C GLU A 134 7.65 -13.84 3.41
N VAL A 135 8.12 -13.03 4.37
CA VAL A 135 7.94 -11.58 4.31
C VAL A 135 8.62 -11.00 3.06
N ARG A 136 9.84 -11.45 2.73
CA ARG A 136 10.55 -11.02 1.52
C ARG A 136 9.83 -11.47 0.25
N GLU A 137 9.30 -12.68 0.22
CA GLU A 137 8.53 -13.19 -0.92
C GLU A 137 7.26 -12.36 -1.17
N ILE A 138 6.51 -12.06 -0.11
CA ILE A 138 5.34 -11.18 -0.18
C ILE A 138 5.73 -9.77 -0.65
N ASP A 139 6.81 -9.20 -0.08
CA ASP A 139 7.34 -7.89 -0.49
C ASP A 139 7.72 -7.90 -1.98
N ALA A 140 8.35 -8.97 -2.48
CA ALA A 140 8.71 -9.11 -3.89
C ALA A 140 7.49 -9.23 -4.82
N ILE A 141 6.43 -9.94 -4.39
CA ILE A 141 5.17 -10.03 -5.14
C ILE A 141 4.56 -8.64 -5.32
N VAL A 142 4.47 -7.87 -4.24
CA VAL A 142 3.90 -6.52 -4.27
C VAL A 142 4.80 -5.57 -5.07
N ALA A 143 6.11 -5.59 -4.86
CA ALA A 143 7.06 -4.74 -5.59
C ALA A 143 7.02 -5.00 -7.11
N GLN A 144 6.79 -6.25 -7.51
CA GLN A 144 6.63 -6.57 -8.93
C GLN A 144 5.36 -5.97 -9.54
N ALA A 145 4.29 -5.79 -8.76
CA ALA A 145 3.08 -5.13 -9.21
C ALA A 145 3.27 -3.60 -9.30
N PHE A 146 4.01 -3.01 -8.37
CA PHE A 146 4.25 -1.57 -8.27
C PHE A 146 5.72 -1.20 -8.52
N ARG A 147 6.23 -1.57 -9.71
CA ARG A 147 7.62 -1.29 -10.07
C ARG A 147 7.86 0.24 -10.14
N PRO A 148 9.00 0.72 -9.62
CA PRO A 148 9.46 2.07 -9.87
C PRO A 148 9.53 2.38 -11.36
N LEU A 149 9.07 3.57 -11.74
CA LEU A 149 9.01 3.99 -13.13
C LEU A 149 10.17 4.95 -13.46
N ARG A 150 10.56 4.94 -14.73
CA ARG A 150 11.51 5.87 -15.32
C ARG A 150 10.79 6.84 -16.25
N ALA A 151 11.03 8.13 -16.07
CA ALA A 151 10.57 9.16 -16.99
C ALA A 151 11.37 9.11 -18.30
N THR A 152 10.65 9.03 -19.42
CA THR A 152 11.22 9.12 -20.78
C THR A 152 11.80 10.51 -21.07
N PRO A 153 12.69 10.65 -22.08
CA PRO A 153 13.15 11.97 -22.51
C PRO A 153 12.00 12.90 -22.95
N ALA A 154 10.93 12.34 -23.54
CA ALA A 154 9.77 13.09 -24.00
C ALA A 154 9.07 13.82 -22.85
N VAL A 155 8.78 13.13 -21.74
CA VAL A 155 8.10 13.78 -20.61
C VAL A 155 8.98 14.85 -19.97
N ARG A 156 10.30 14.63 -19.89
CA ARG A 156 11.24 15.61 -19.33
C ARG A 156 11.26 16.92 -20.12
N GLY A 157 11.00 16.88 -21.43
CA GLY A 157 10.83 18.08 -22.26
C GLY A 157 9.49 18.81 -22.04
N LEU A 158 8.44 18.08 -21.64
CA LEU A 158 7.09 18.63 -21.45
C LEU A 158 6.87 19.24 -20.07
N VAL A 159 7.56 18.73 -19.04
CA VAL A 159 7.25 19.10 -17.65
C VAL A 159 7.55 20.55 -17.29
N ALA A 160 8.33 21.27 -18.09
CA ALA A 160 8.68 22.67 -17.81
C ALA A 160 7.45 23.58 -17.63
N GLY A 161 6.33 23.27 -18.31
CA GLY A 161 5.06 24.00 -18.19
C GLY A 161 4.11 23.49 -17.10
N TRP A 162 4.49 22.47 -16.34
CA TRP A 162 3.61 21.83 -15.35
C TRP A 162 3.79 22.43 -13.95
N GLY A 163 2.83 22.14 -13.07
CA GLY A 163 2.89 22.53 -11.66
C GLY A 163 4.12 21.96 -10.94
N PRO A 164 4.49 22.55 -9.79
CA PRO A 164 5.69 22.14 -9.06
C PRO A 164 5.64 20.69 -8.56
N ARG A 165 4.45 20.16 -8.26
CA ARG A 165 4.26 18.77 -7.83
C ARG A 165 4.51 17.80 -8.97
N GLU A 166 3.90 18.02 -10.12
CA GLU A 166 4.03 17.16 -11.30
C GLU A 166 5.48 17.15 -11.78
N ARG A 167 6.13 18.32 -11.82
CA ARG A 167 7.56 18.43 -12.13
C ARG A 167 8.41 17.62 -11.16
N TYR A 168 8.20 17.79 -9.87
CA TYR A 168 8.94 17.06 -8.86
C TYR A 168 8.78 15.54 -9.04
N ILE A 169 7.55 15.04 -9.24
CA ILE A 169 7.32 13.61 -9.44
C ILE A 169 8.15 13.12 -10.63
N VAL A 170 8.05 13.75 -11.80
CA VAL A 170 8.78 13.33 -13.00
C VAL A 170 10.30 13.38 -12.81
N GLU A 171 10.82 14.39 -12.10
CA GLU A 171 12.24 14.47 -11.75
C GLU A 171 12.71 13.27 -10.91
N GLN A 172 11.85 12.75 -10.04
CA GLN A 172 12.15 11.59 -9.19
C GLN A 172 11.95 10.23 -9.89
N LEU A 173 11.31 10.17 -11.06
CA LEU A 173 11.10 8.94 -11.83
C LEU A 173 12.40 8.48 -12.52
N ASP A 174 13.28 7.87 -11.75
CA ASP A 174 14.58 7.35 -12.17
C ASP A 174 14.63 5.81 -12.26
N GLY A 175 13.50 5.13 -12.12
CA GLY A 175 13.39 3.67 -12.12
C GLY A 175 13.87 2.99 -10.83
N SER A 176 14.17 3.74 -9.77
CA SER A 176 14.61 3.19 -8.48
C SER A 176 13.70 3.57 -7.30
N LYS A 177 13.06 4.73 -7.35
CA LYS A 177 12.25 5.24 -6.23
C LYS A 177 10.83 4.67 -6.22
N THR A 178 10.40 4.23 -5.04
CA THR A 178 9.01 3.87 -4.79
C THR A 178 8.12 5.11 -4.79
N TYR A 179 6.82 4.92 -5.02
CA TYR A 179 5.86 6.01 -4.96
C TYR A 179 5.78 6.64 -3.56
N GLU A 180 5.93 5.81 -2.53
CA GLU A 180 6.02 6.18 -1.11
C GLU A 180 7.21 7.10 -0.86
N ALA A 181 8.41 6.73 -1.35
CA ALA A 181 9.61 7.56 -1.20
C ALA A 181 9.49 8.91 -1.92
N ILE A 182 8.86 8.95 -3.11
CA ILE A 182 8.59 10.20 -3.84
C ILE A 182 7.62 11.07 -3.04
N ALA A 183 6.52 10.49 -2.54
CA ALA A 183 5.53 11.22 -1.75
C ALA A 183 6.11 11.79 -0.45
N ALA A 184 6.92 10.99 0.25
CA ALA A 184 7.62 11.39 1.46
C ALA A 184 8.61 12.53 1.18
N GLY A 185 9.43 12.39 0.14
CA GLY A 185 10.42 13.40 -0.24
C GLY A 185 9.80 14.75 -0.61
N TRP A 186 8.61 14.77 -1.23
CA TRP A 186 7.86 16.02 -1.43
C TRP A 186 7.41 16.62 -0.11
N THR A 187 6.81 15.80 0.76
CA THR A 187 6.21 16.26 2.01
C THR A 187 7.26 16.82 2.98
N ASP A 188 8.47 16.28 2.96
CA ASP A 188 9.57 16.79 3.79
C ASP A 188 10.10 18.16 3.36
N ARG A 189 9.69 18.67 2.19
CA ARG A 189 9.99 20.04 1.74
C ARG A 189 9.16 21.11 2.46
N GLY A 190 8.21 20.73 3.32
CA GLY A 190 7.32 21.66 4.04
C GLY A 190 6.15 22.19 3.20
N GLU A 191 5.94 21.63 2.01
CA GLU A 191 4.82 21.91 1.12
C GLU A 191 3.53 21.21 1.59
N GLN A 192 2.41 21.43 0.90
CA GLN A 192 1.19 20.64 1.14
C GLN A 192 1.54 19.14 0.97
N PRO A 193 1.22 18.27 1.95
CA PRO A 193 1.59 16.85 1.91
C PRO A 193 1.10 16.13 0.66
N MET A 194 1.87 15.13 0.24
CA MET A 194 1.54 14.22 -0.86
C MET A 194 1.52 12.79 -0.34
N VAL A 195 0.60 11.98 -0.85
CA VAL A 195 0.49 10.54 -0.58
C VAL A 195 0.88 9.73 -1.82
N ALA A 196 1.36 8.50 -1.64
CA ALA A 196 1.79 7.69 -2.78
C ALA A 196 0.65 7.39 -3.75
N ALA A 197 -0.61 7.38 -3.31
CA ALA A 197 -1.76 7.24 -4.18
C ALA A 197 -1.82 8.36 -5.25
N GLN A 198 -1.49 9.60 -4.89
CA GLN A 198 -1.45 10.72 -5.83
C GLN A 198 -0.31 10.54 -6.86
N VAL A 199 0.85 10.06 -6.40
CA VAL A 199 1.99 9.77 -7.28
C VAL A 199 1.63 8.65 -8.25
N LYS A 200 1.03 7.56 -7.76
CA LYS A 200 0.59 6.40 -8.56
C LYS A 200 -0.40 6.82 -9.66
N VAL A 201 -1.48 7.51 -9.29
CA VAL A 201 -2.50 7.97 -10.25
C VAL A 201 -1.90 8.86 -11.33
N PHE A 202 -1.02 9.78 -10.96
CA PHE A 202 -0.33 10.62 -11.94
C PHE A 202 0.59 9.81 -12.86
N CYS A 203 1.34 8.85 -12.31
CA CYS A 203 2.20 7.99 -13.11
C CYS A 203 1.42 7.09 -14.08
N ASP A 204 0.24 6.61 -13.69
CA ASP A 204 -0.63 5.83 -14.59
C ASP A 204 -1.10 6.66 -15.78
N GLN A 205 -1.46 7.93 -15.57
CA GLN A 205 -1.78 8.87 -16.66
C GLN A 205 -0.59 9.10 -17.61
N LEU A 206 0.64 9.07 -17.08
CA LEU A 206 1.84 9.13 -17.92
C LEU A 206 2.05 7.83 -18.70
N ALA A 207 1.81 6.67 -18.07
CA ALA A 207 1.99 5.36 -18.69
C ALA A 207 1.01 5.15 -19.86
N GLU A 208 -0.25 5.56 -19.72
CA GLU A 208 -1.25 5.53 -20.80
C GLU A 208 -0.83 6.35 -22.03
N ARG A 209 0.04 7.34 -21.84
CA ARG A 209 0.57 8.22 -22.88
C ARG A 209 1.95 7.79 -23.38
N GLY A 210 2.49 6.66 -22.89
CA GLY A 210 3.83 6.19 -23.21
C GLY A 210 4.96 7.12 -22.75
N LEU A 211 4.72 7.88 -21.67
CA LEU A 211 5.64 8.91 -21.17
C LEU A 211 6.58 8.39 -20.06
N VAL A 212 6.38 7.17 -19.60
CA VAL A 212 7.18 6.47 -18.58
C VAL A 212 7.39 5.02 -18.99
N GLU A 213 8.45 4.39 -18.47
CA GLU A 213 8.82 2.98 -18.68
C GLU A 213 9.21 2.27 -17.37
#